data_AF-A0AAV4DZW3-F1
#
_entry.id   AF-A0AAV4DZW3-F1
#
_cell.length_a   1.000
_cell.length_b   1.000
_cell.length_c   1.000
_cell.angle_alpha   90.00
_cell.angle_beta   90.00
_cell.angle_gamma   90.00
#
_symmetry.space_group_name_H-M   'P 1'
#
loop_
_entity.id
_entity.type
_entity.pdbx_description
1 polymer ?
#
loop_
_entity_poly.entity_id
_entity_poly.type
_entity_poly.pdbx_seq_one_letter_code
_entity_poly.pdbx_strand_id
1 'polypeptide(L)'
;MTARSLKSCGQRLCYTRTISAINHPRKVLLKVILNGLNPWAERIIAEEQAGFRPRCSTTEQICKLRILMEKYLQHQQELQHIFIDLKKAYDRVWH
;
A
#
# COMPACT_ATOMS: atom_id res chain seq x y z
N MET A 1 30.64 7.36 13.01
CA MET A 1 31.38 6.19 13.55
C MET A 1 30.72 4.91 13.07
N THR A 2 31.40 4.26 12.11
CA THR A 2 31.26 2.87 11.64
C THR A 2 29.86 2.29 11.41
N ALA A 3 29.40 2.40 10.15
CA ALA A 3 28.45 1.44 9.59
C ALA A 3 29.10 0.05 9.52
N ARG A 4 28.68 -0.88 10.38
CA ARG A 4 29.06 -2.29 10.22
C ARG A 4 28.15 -2.93 9.18
N SER A 5 28.82 -3.42 8.14
CA SER A 5 28.33 -4.38 7.15
C SER A 5 27.58 -5.53 7.81
N LEU A 6 26.31 -5.72 7.45
CA LEU A 6 25.60 -6.99 7.60
C LEU A 6 25.49 -7.59 6.20
N LYS A 7 26.55 -8.25 5.74
CA LYS A 7 26.45 -9.22 4.65
C LYS A 7 26.62 -10.64 5.19
N SER A 8 25.72 -11.50 4.73
CA SER A 8 25.68 -12.96 4.78
C SER A 8 24.95 -13.62 5.97
N CYS A 9 23.66 -13.88 5.75
CA CYS A 9 23.03 -15.11 6.21
C CYS A 9 22.24 -15.66 5.02
N GLY A 10 22.72 -16.79 4.47
CA GLY A 10 22.15 -17.47 3.33
C GLY A 10 20.70 -17.87 3.56
N GLN A 11 19.94 -17.89 2.46
CA GLN A 11 18.66 -18.58 2.23
C GLN A 11 17.99 -19.14 3.51
N ARG A 12 17.47 -18.24 4.34
CA ARG A 12 16.52 -18.57 5.40
C ARG A 12 15.30 -17.73 5.13
N LEU A 13 14.18 -18.38 4.85
CA LEU A 13 12.86 -17.76 4.74
C LEU A 13 12.56 -17.01 6.05
N CYS A 14 12.98 -15.75 6.15
CA CYS A 14 12.52 -14.86 7.20
C CYS A 14 11.33 -14.09 6.67
N TYR A 15 10.14 -14.43 7.17
CA TYR A 15 8.88 -13.72 6.91
C TYR A 15 8.83 -12.41 7.72
N THR A 16 9.97 -11.76 7.94
CA THR A 16 10.04 -10.55 8.76
C THR A 16 9.95 -9.31 7.87
N ARG A 17 9.18 -8.32 8.32
CA ARG A 17 9.10 -7.01 7.67
C ARG A 17 10.22 -6.13 8.21
N THR A 18 11.10 -5.66 7.33
CA THR A 18 12.12 -4.67 7.69
C THR A 18 11.47 -3.32 7.92
N ILE A 19 11.82 -2.63 9.01
CA ILE A 19 11.35 -1.27 9.32
C ILE A 19 12.55 -0.33 9.32
N SER A 20 12.51 0.70 8.48
CA SER A 20 13.53 1.74 8.42
C SER A 20 13.17 2.89 9.37
N ALA A 21 13.91 3.02 10.47
CA ALA A 21 13.73 4.13 11.41
C ALA A 21 14.41 5.39 10.87
N ILE A 22 13.63 6.45 10.65
CA ILE A 22 14.10 7.74 10.15
C ILE A 22 14.37 8.70 11.32
N ASN A 23 15.40 9.55 11.23
CA ASN A 23 15.70 10.56 12.25
C ASN A 23 14.59 11.64 12.33
N HIS A 24 14.54 12.35 13.47
CA HIS A 24 13.48 13.32 13.74
C HIS A 24 13.33 14.43 12.68
N PRO A 25 14.39 15.16 12.27
CA PRO A 25 14.24 16.25 11.29
C PRO A 25 13.79 15.74 9.92
N ARG A 26 14.22 14.55 9.47
CA ARG A 26 13.76 13.99 8.20
C ARG A 26 12.29 13.61 8.24
N LYS A 27 11.76 13.13 9.38
CA LYS A 27 10.31 12.87 9.52
C LYS A 27 9.49 14.15 9.31
N VAL A 28 9.93 15.27 9.89
CA VAL A 28 9.28 16.58 9.71
C VAL A 28 9.32 17.00 8.24
N LEU A 29 10.49 16.94 7.61
CA LEU A 29 10.64 17.27 6.20
C LEU A 29 9.74 16.41 5.28
N LEU A 30 9.73 15.10 5.49
CA LEU A 30 8.88 14.18 4.71
C LEU A 30 7.39 14.50 4.88
N LYS A 31 6.97 14.93 6.07
CA LYS A 31 5.57 15.33 6.30
C LYS A 31 5.19 16.58 5.51
N VAL A 32 6.09 17.57 5.42
CA VAL A 32 5.88 18.77 4.60
C VAL A 32 5.76 18.40 3.13
N ILE A 33 6.68 17.57 2.61
CA ILE A 33 6.65 17.10 1.22
C ILE A 33 5.35 16.32 0.94
N LEU A 34 4.98 15.39 1.81
CA LEU A 34 3.76 14.59 1.67
C LEU A 34 2.51 15.49 1.60
N ASN A 35 2.41 16.49 2.47
CA ASN A 35 1.28 17.41 2.48
C ASN A 35 1.18 18.23 1.17
N GLY A 36 2.31 18.57 0.55
CA GLY A 36 2.34 19.23 -0.76
C GLY A 36 1.95 18.33 -1.92
N LEU A 37 2.29 17.04 -1.86
CA LEU A 37 1.97 16.07 -2.92
C LEU A 37 0.54 15.52 -2.83
N ASN A 38 -0.05 15.46 -1.64
CA ASN A 38 -1.39 14.89 -1.43
C ASN A 38 -2.47 15.49 -2.35
N PRO A 39 -2.60 16.82 -2.53
CA PRO A 39 -3.62 17.38 -3.43
C PRO A 39 -3.44 16.96 -4.89
N TRP A 40 -2.20 16.73 -5.32
CA TRP A 40 -1.90 16.24 -6.67
C TRP A 40 -2.19 14.74 -6.79
N ALA A 41 -1.79 13.96 -5.80
CA ALA A 41 -2.05 12.52 -5.77
C ALA A 41 -3.56 12.22 -5.82
N GLU A 42 -4.37 12.96 -5.05
CA GLU A 42 -5.83 12.80 -5.05
C GLU A 42 -6.51 13.09 -6.39
N ARG A 43 -5.87 13.86 -7.28
CA ARG A 43 -6.36 14.12 -8.64
C ARG A 43 -5.99 13.03 -9.64
N ILE A 44 -4.94 12.27 -9.37
CA ILE A 44 -4.36 11.28 -10.29
C ILE A 44 -4.81 9.86 -9.92
N ILE A 45 -4.97 9.58 -8.63
CA ILE A 45 -5.33 8.25 -8.13
C ILE A 45 -6.80 7.95 -8.43
N ALA A 46 -7.06 6.74 -8.97
CA ALA A 46 -8.41 6.26 -9.27
C ALA A 46 -9.28 6.14 -8.01
N GLU A 47 -10.60 6.32 -8.15
CA GLU A 47 -11.55 6.28 -7.03
C GLU A 47 -11.60 4.91 -6.35
N GLU A 48 -11.39 3.85 -7.11
CA GLU A 48 -11.36 2.46 -6.64
C GLU A 48 -10.17 2.20 -5.71
N GLN A 49 -9.09 2.98 -5.83
CA GLN A 49 -7.93 2.85 -4.97
C GLN A 49 -8.20 3.56 -3.63
N ALA A 50 -8.40 2.77 -2.57
CA ALA A 50 -8.67 3.25 -1.22
C ALA A 50 -7.42 3.26 -0.31
N GLY A 51 -6.34 2.58 -0.70
CA GLY A 51 -5.14 2.45 0.12
C GLY A 51 -4.44 3.79 0.37
N PHE A 52 -4.08 4.06 1.62
CA PHE A 52 -3.32 5.27 2.03
C PHE A 52 -4.00 6.62 1.74
N ARG A 53 -5.30 6.63 1.45
CA ARG A 53 -6.06 7.85 1.16
C ARG A 53 -6.88 8.33 2.36
N PRO A 54 -7.02 9.65 2.54
CA PRO A 54 -7.92 10.19 3.54
C PRO A 54 -9.36 9.85 3.19
N ARG A 55 -10.19 9.61 4.22
CA ARG A 55 -11.64 9.34 4.08
C ARG A 55 -12.00 8.04 3.35
N CYS A 56 -11.05 7.15 3.08
CA CYS A 56 -11.32 5.81 2.57
C CYS A 56 -11.14 4.78 3.70
N SER A 57 -12.18 4.02 4.04
CA SER A 57 -12.10 2.95 5.04
C SER A 57 -12.09 1.56 4.41
N THR A 58 -11.41 0.60 5.04
CA THR A 58 -11.45 -0.81 4.62
C THR A 58 -12.87 -1.38 4.67
N THR A 59 -13.68 -0.94 5.63
CA THR A 59 -15.08 -1.35 5.76
C THR A 59 -15.89 -0.91 4.54
N GLU A 60 -15.73 0.34 4.11
CA GLU A 60 -16.39 0.86 2.91
C GLU A 60 -15.98 0.07 1.66
N GLN A 61 -14.69 -0.25 1.52
CA GLN A 61 -14.17 -1.04 0.40
C GLN A 61 -14.78 -2.46 0.38
N ILE A 62 -14.90 -3.11 1.54
CA ILE A 62 -15.55 -4.43 1.65
C ILE A 62 -17.04 -4.32 1.29
N CYS A 63 -17.74 -3.29 1.76
CA CYS A 63 -19.14 -3.05 1.40
C CYS A 63 -19.32 -2.84 -0.11
N LYS A 64 -18.45 -2.04 -0.75
CA LYS A 64 -18.46 -1.84 -2.22
C LYS A 64 -18.31 -3.17 -2.97
N LEU A 65 -17.38 -4.02 -2.53
CA LEU A 65 -17.20 -5.35 -3.10
C LEU A 65 -18.45 -6.23 -2.92
N ARG A 66 -19.07 -6.24 -1.74
CA ARG A 66 -20.31 -7.00 -1.49
C ARG A 66 -21.46 -6.55 -2.37
N ILE A 67 -21.68 -5.25 -2.47
CA ILE A 67 -22.72 -4.67 -3.34
C ILE A 67 -22.47 -5.07 -4.79
N LEU A 68 -21.22 -5.07 -5.24
CA LEU A 68 -20.87 -5.52 -6.59
C LEU A 68 -21.22 -7.00 -6.79
N MET A 69 -20.84 -7.86 -5.83
CA MET A 69 -21.18 -9.29 -5.89
C MET A 69 -22.69 -9.54 -5.95
N GLU A 70 -23.46 -8.84 -5.12
CA GLU A 70 -24.92 -8.95 -5.08
C GLU A 70 -25.56 -8.52 -6.41
N LYS A 71 -25.07 -7.44 -7.04
CA LYS A 71 -25.55 -6.99 -8.34
C LYS A 71 -25.36 -8.05 -9.43
N TYR A 72 -24.17 -8.67 -9.50
CA TYR A 72 -23.90 -9.71 -10.49
C TYR A 72 -24.74 -10.96 -10.25
N LEU A 73 -24.94 -11.33 -8.98
CA LEU A 73 -25.81 -12.44 -8.59
C LEU A 73 -27.27 -12.19 -9.00
N GLN A 74 -27.78 -10.97 -8.81
CA GLN A 74 -29.13 -10.57 -9.20
C GLN A 74 -29.37 -10.66 -10.71
N HIS A 75 -28.34 -10.37 -11.52
CA HIS A 75 -28.41 -10.45 -12.98
C HIS A 75 -28.03 -11.83 -13.54
N GLN A 76 -27.84 -12.85 -12.68
CA GLN A 76 -27.38 -14.20 -13.06
C GLN A 76 -26.09 -14.17 -13.90
N GLN A 77 -25.21 -13.20 -13.64
CA GLN A 77 -23.92 -13.07 -14.31
C GLN A 77 -22.83 -13.74 -13.47
N GLU A 78 -21.91 -14.43 -14.14
CA GLU A 78 -20.73 -14.98 -13.48
C GLU A 78 -19.76 -13.86 -13.09
N LEU A 79 -19.29 -13.90 -11.83
CA LEU A 79 -18.29 -12.98 -11.31
C LEU A 79 -17.08 -13.77 -10.79
N GLN A 80 -15.89 -13.42 -11.24
CA GLN A 80 -14.64 -14.01 -10.79
C GLN A 80 -13.81 -12.97 -10.03
N HIS A 81 -13.26 -13.36 -8.87
CA HIS A 81 -12.40 -12.51 -8.05
C HIS A 81 -10.94 -12.95 -8.18
N ILE A 82 -10.07 -11.99 -8.51
CA ILE A 82 -8.62 -12.21 -8.59
C ILE A 82 -7.96 -11.37 -7.51
N PHE A 83 -7.30 -12.03 -6.57
CA PHE A 83 -6.51 -11.39 -5.53
C PHE A 83 -5.05 -11.30 -5.96
N ILE A 84 -4.50 -10.09 -5.98
CA ILE A 84 -3.11 -9.82 -6.38
C ILE A 84 -2.38 -9.20 -5.20
N ASP A 85 -1.23 -9.77 -4.83
CA ASP A 85 -0.35 -9.23 -3.79
C ASP A 85 1.10 -9.13 -4.29
N LEU A 86 1.81 -8.08 -3.86
CA LEU A 86 3.17 -7.79 -4.32
C LEU A 86 4.21 -8.18 -3.27
N LYS A 87 5.11 -9.10 -3.64
CA LYS A 87 6.22 -9.51 -2.77
C LYS A 87 7.17 -8.34 -2.51
N LYS A 88 7.26 -7.89 -1.26
CA LYS A 88 8.14 -6.78 -0.80
C LYS A 88 7.94 -5.49 -1.61
N ALA A 89 6.70 -5.02 -1.72
CA ALA A 89 6.32 -3.87 -2.56
C ALA A 89 7.20 -2.62 -2.37
N TYR A 90 7.52 -2.23 -1.13
CA TYR A 90 8.33 -1.05 -0.85
C TYR A 90 9.83 -1.22 -1.17
N ASP A 91 10.36 -2.45 -1.09
CA ASP A 91 11.78 -2.71 -1.35
C ASP A 91 12.09 -2.81 -2.86
N ARG A 92 11.05 -2.85 -3.71
CA ARG A 92 11.15 -3.09 -5.16
C ARG A 92 10.85 -1.85 -6.02
N VAL A 93 10.77 -0.68 -5.41
CA VAL A 93 10.58 0.59 -6.14
C VAL A 93 11.91 0.97 -6.82
N TRP A 94 11.87 1.24 -8.13
CA TRP A 94 13.03 1.71 -8.88
C TRP A 94 13.35 3.16 -8.52
N HIS A 95 14.65 3.48 -8.42
CA HIS A 95 15.17 4.82 -8.12
C HIS A 95 15.65 5.54 -9.37
#